data_AF-A0A645H4B2-F1
#
_entry.id   AF-A0A645H4B2-F1
#
_cell.length_a   1.000
_cell.length_b   1.000
_cell.length_c   1.000
_cell.angle_alpha   90.00
_cell.angle_beta   90.00
_cell.angle_gamma   90.00
#
_symmetry.space_group_name_H-M   'P 1'
#
loop_
_entity.id
_entity.type
_entity.pdbx_description
1 polymer ?
#
loop_
_entity_poly.entity_id
_entity_poly.type
_entity_poly.pdbx_seq_one_letter_code
_entity_poly.pdbx_strand_id
1 'polypeptide(L)' 'MTEKQTKIWELLCTLSGEQVANIFTYWYGTQLLDDGLIQYLKFEGFMGDNE' A
#
# COMPACT_ATOMS: atom_id res chain seq x y z
N MET A 1 -7.96 -15.84 -0.64
CA MET A 1 -8.33 -14.93 0.46
C MET A 1 -9.31 -15.64 1.37
N THR A 2 -9.18 -15.49 2.68
CA THR A 2 -10.21 -15.92 3.65
C THR A 2 -11.41 -14.97 3.60
N GLU A 3 -12.57 -15.35 4.17
CA GLU A 3 -13.76 -14.48 4.22
C GLU A 3 -13.46 -13.10 4.83
N LYS A 4 -12.63 -13.06 5.90
CA LYS A 4 -12.20 -11.80 6.52
C LYS A 4 -11.34 -10.96 5.57
N GLN A 5 -10.40 -11.57 4.86
CA GLN A 5 -9.56 -10.89 3.88
C GLN A 5 -10.39 -10.36 2.70
N THR A 6 -11.37 -11.13 2.23
CA THR A 6 -12.27 -10.72 1.14
C THR A 6 -13.09 -9.48 1.54
N LYS A 7 -13.69 -9.45 2.73
CA LYS A 7 -14.46 -8.28 3.19
C LYS A 7 -13.61 -7.01 3.31
N ILE A 8 -12.37 -7.15 3.81
CA ILE A 8 -11.42 -6.02 3.89
C ILE A 8 -11.07 -5.56 2.47
N TRP A 9 -10.75 -6.49 1.58
CA TRP A 9 -10.39 -6.20 0.20
C TRP A 9 -11.52 -5.47 -0.56
N GLU A 10 -12.75 -5.99 -0.47
CA GLU A 10 -13.93 -5.38 -1.07
C GLU A 10 -14.14 -3.94 -0.58
N LEU A 11 -13.97 -3.69 0.73
CA LEU A 11 -14.05 -2.35 1.29
C LEU A 11 -12.98 -1.43 0.69
N LEU A 12 -11.71 -1.87 0.65
CA LEU A 12 -10.61 -1.06 0.11
C LEU A 12 -10.84 -0.69 -1.37
N CYS A 13 -11.43 -1.59 -2.16
CA CYS A 13 -11.77 -1.31 -3.56
C CYS A 13 -12.85 -0.23 -3.75
N THR A 14 -13.61 0.12 -2.71
CA THR A 14 -14.59 1.22 -2.77
C THR A 14 -14.00 2.59 -2.42
N LEU A 15 -12.75 2.63 -1.97
CA LEU A 15 -12.05 3.84 -1.52
C LEU A 15 -11.08 4.37 -2.58
N SER A 16 -10.70 5.63 -2.47
CA SER A 16 -9.62 6.19 -3.28
C SER A 16 -8.26 5.64 -2.85
N GLY A 17 -7.28 5.68 -3.75
CA GLY A 17 -5.91 5.25 -3.43
C GLY A 17 -5.31 6.01 -2.24
N GLU A 18 -5.61 7.30 -2.10
CA GLU A 18 -5.18 8.12 -0.96
C GLU A 18 -5.82 7.64 0.36
N GLN A 19 -7.12 7.33 0.34
CA GLN A 19 -7.80 6.80 1.53
C GLN A 19 -7.22 5.45 1.96
N VAL A 20 -6.93 4.57 1.00
CA VAL A 20 -6.29 3.28 1.27
C VAL A 20 -4.89 3.47 1.87
N ALA A 21 -4.08 4.35 1.28
CA ALA A 21 -2.75 4.65 1.81
C ALA A 21 -2.81 5.18 3.26
N ASN A 22 -3.71 6.14 3.52
CA ASN A 22 -3.92 6.69 4.86
C ASN A 22 -4.34 5.63 5.89
N ILE A 23 -5.27 4.73 5.54
CA ILE A 23 -5.69 3.63 6.43
C ILE A 23 -4.49 2.77 6.83
N PHE A 24 -3.67 2.37 5.85
CA PHE A 24 -2.50 1.55 6.13
C PHE A 24 -1.47 2.28 6.98
N THR A 25 -1.19 3.55 6.69
CA THR A 25 -0.23 4.34 7.49
C THR A 25 -0.74 4.70 8.87
N TYR A 26 -2.06 4.84 9.07
CA TYR A 26 -2.62 5.04 10.41
C TYR A 26 -2.64 3.76 11.24
N TRP A 27 -2.85 2.60 10.61
CA TRP A 27 -2.87 1.32 11.31
C TRP A 27 -1.47 0.77 11.61
N TYR A 28 -0.56 0.83 10.63
CA TYR A 28 0.79 0.25 10.72
C TYR A 28 1.89 1.29 10.92
N GLY A 29 1.55 2.57 11.00
CA GLY A 29 2.54 3.65 11.03
C GLY A 29 3.32 3.74 9.71
N THR A 30 4.55 4.22 9.80
CA THR A 30 5.47 4.30 8.66
C THR A 30 6.24 3.00 8.41
N GLN A 31 5.89 1.89 9.08
CA GLN A 31 6.61 0.62 8.92
C GLN A 31 6.49 0.05 7.49
N LEU A 32 5.42 0.39 6.77
CA LEU A 32 5.25 0.04 5.36
C LEU A 32 6.16 0.86 4.43
N LEU A 33 6.67 1.99 4.90
CA LEU A 33 7.50 2.91 4.12
C LEU A 33 8.97 2.59 4.37
N ASP A 34 9.40 1.41 3.94
CA ASP A 34 10.76 0.92 4.11
C ASP A 34 11.52 0.79 2.77
N ASP A 35 12.80 0.44 2.87
CA ASP A 35 13.65 0.24 1.69
C ASP A 35 13.13 -0.86 0.76
N GLY A 36 12.42 -1.86 1.30
CA GLY A 36 11.80 -2.93 0.53
C GLY A 36 10.68 -2.40 -0.36
N LEU A 37 9.81 -1.54 0.17
CA LEU A 37 8.78 -0.88 -0.62
C LEU A 37 9.41 0.04 -1.67
N ILE A 38 10.46 0.79 -1.35
CA ILE A 38 11.18 1.62 -2.32
C ILE A 38 11.72 0.76 -3.48
N GLN A 39 12.40 -0.35 -3.18
CA GLN A 39 12.93 -1.26 -4.19
C GLN A 39 11.81 -1.83 -5.08
N TYR A 40 10.68 -2.21 -4.48
CA TYR A 40 9.51 -2.69 -5.22
C TYR A 40 8.94 -1.62 -6.15
N LEU A 41 8.76 -0.38 -5.66
CA LEU A 41 8.24 0.73 -6.46
C LEU A 41 9.16 1.10 -7.63
N LYS A 42 10.48 0.99 -7.45
CA LYS A 42 11.46 1.15 -8.53
C LYS A 42 11.37 0.04 -9.56
N PHE A 43 11.31 -1.22 -9.11
CA PHE A 43 11.19 -2.38 -9.99
C PHE A 43 9.95 -2.31 -10.90
N GLU A 44 8.83 -1.87 -10.35
CA GLU A 44 7.57 -1.70 -11.11
C GLU A 44 7.53 -0.40 -11.96
N GLY A 45 8.54 0.47 -11.85
CA GLY A 45 8.63 1.72 -12.60
C GLY A 45 7.73 2.85 -12.08
N PHE A 46 7.15 2.72 -10.89
CA PHE A 46 6.38 3.80 -10.23
C PHE A 46 7.28 4.90 -9.68
N MET A 47 8.51 4.55 -9.30
CA MET A 47 9.53 5.49 -8.86
C MET A 47 10.74 5.38 -9.78
N GLY A 48 11.23 6.51 -10.29
CA GLY A 48 12.47 6.54 -11.05
C GLY A 48 13.68 6.28 -10.16
N ASP A 49 14.80 5.89 -10.77
CA ASP A 49 16.11 6.02 -10.15
C ASP A 49 16.49 7.50 -10.11
N ASN A 50 15.89 8.23 -9.19
CA ASN A 50 16.42 9.53 -8.83
C ASN A 50 17.74 9.28 -8.08
N GLU A 51 18.85 9.69 -8.70
CA GLU A 51 20.22 9.72 -8.17
C GLU A 51 20.32 10.43 -6.81
#